data_AF-A0A915Q864-F1
#
_entry.id   AF-A0A915Q864-F1
#
_cell.length_a   1.000
_cell.length_b   1.000
_cell.length_c   1.000
_cell.angle_alpha   90.00
_cell.angle_beta   90.00
_cell.angle_gamma   90.00
#
_symmetry.space_group_name_H-M   'P 1'
#
loop_
_entity.id
_entity.type
_entity.pdbx_description
1 polymer ?
#
loop_
_entity_poly.entity_id
_entity_poly.type
_entity_poly.pdbx_seq_one_letter_code
_entity_poly.pdbx_strand_id
1 'polypeptide(L)'
;MSYTCVSHTTLWVASYVIAAGENNCPVDKVRRNWCPSCRLRKCFQMQMNKNAVQKERGPRGDKRLLTEYSTVEKREEILAEAIRSSLDMVLMSFLSPIDKFVILTRYWPVFYTLHCTIAVEMPLLRDPKLNEMIQSARRNLCMKNLDSEEIRLAMCYALCRLGRKNAKLNFASTLENIYRFWLTRHCSIFFPNSQNRDKLIVNYMDHILLQCEQISMDDEFTPSTYPADIIRTFLNINLNTPLQTSTLTSTYRS
;
A
#
# COMPACT_ATOMS: atom_id res chain seq x y z
N MET A 1 -2.06 -34.61 26.47
CA MET A 1 -1.51 -34.56 25.09
C MET A 1 -0.48 -35.67 24.97
N SER A 2 -0.86 -36.76 24.31
CA SER A 2 -0.01 -37.94 24.10
C SER A 2 0.87 -37.70 22.88
N TYR A 3 2.18 -37.52 23.06
CA TYR A 3 3.12 -37.38 21.94
C TYR A 3 3.52 -38.77 21.46
N THR A 4 2.89 -39.27 20.40
CA THR A 4 3.22 -40.58 19.82
C THR A 4 4.38 -40.47 18.83
N CYS A 5 5.18 -41.53 18.73
CA CYS A 5 6.14 -41.72 17.64
C CYS A 5 5.37 -41.90 16.33
N VAL A 6 5.45 -40.93 15.42
CA VAL A 6 4.92 -41.08 14.07
C VAL A 6 6.05 -41.52 13.15
N SER A 7 5.88 -42.66 12.50
CA SER A 7 6.68 -43.06 11.34
C SER A 7 6.32 -42.16 10.17
N HIS A 8 7.14 -41.14 9.89
CA HIS A 8 7.00 -40.37 8.66
C HIS A 8 7.32 -41.29 7.47
N THR A 9 6.27 -41.75 6.79
CA THR A 9 6.35 -42.24 5.41
C THR A 9 6.50 -41.04 4.49
N THR A 10 7.69 -40.87 3.91
CA THR A 10 7.88 -40.29 2.56
C THR A 10 9.32 -40.56 2.13
N LEU A 11 9.44 -41.50 1.18
CA LEU A 11 10.49 -41.72 0.18
C LEU A 11 11.85 -41.03 0.43
N TRP A 12 12.89 -41.80 0.78
CA TRP A 12 14.15 -41.98 0.02
C TRP A 12 14.93 -43.13 0.68
N VAL A 13 15.45 -44.02 -0.15
CA VAL A 13 16.08 -45.30 0.20
C VAL A 13 17.40 -45.13 0.96
N ALA A 14 17.51 -45.70 2.15
CA ALA A 14 18.66 -46.48 2.65
C ALA A 14 18.36 -47.04 4.05
N SER A 15 18.50 -48.35 4.20
CA SER A 15 18.10 -49.22 5.30
C SER A 15 18.56 -48.80 6.70
N TYR A 16 17.60 -48.64 7.63
CA TYR A 16 17.60 -49.29 8.96
C TYR A 16 16.21 -49.14 9.59
N VAL A 17 15.37 -50.20 9.50
CA VAL A 17 14.06 -50.25 10.17
C VAL A 17 14.31 -50.44 11.66
N ILE A 18 14.23 -49.37 12.46
CA ILE A 18 13.99 -49.48 13.89
C ILE A 18 12.48 -49.37 14.06
N ALA A 19 11.86 -50.44 14.56
CA ALA A 19 10.43 -50.48 14.88
C ALA A 19 10.04 -49.28 15.76
N ALA A 20 9.50 -48.23 15.14
CA ALA A 20 9.02 -47.03 15.83
C ALA A 20 7.56 -47.25 16.25
N GLY A 21 7.33 -48.16 17.20
CA GLY A 21 6.00 -48.45 17.77
C GLY A 21 5.89 -48.16 19.27
N GLU A 22 6.99 -48.26 20.02
CA GLU A 22 6.94 -48.29 21.50
C GLU A 22 7.30 -46.96 22.17
N ASN A 23 7.45 -45.87 21.40
CA ASN A 23 8.02 -44.62 21.91
C ASN A 23 9.33 -44.90 22.66
N ASN A 24 10.34 -45.55 22.08
CA ASN A 24 11.62 -45.78 22.79
C ASN A 24 12.85 -45.60 21.88
N CYS A 25 12.79 -44.62 20.97
CA CYS A 25 13.88 -44.37 20.03
C CYS A 25 15.16 -43.94 20.76
N PRO A 26 16.34 -44.49 20.39
CA PRO A 26 17.61 -44.13 21.00
C PRO A 26 17.95 -42.65 20.70
N VAL A 27 18.31 -41.91 21.75
CA VAL A 27 18.73 -40.49 21.66
C VAL A 27 20.21 -40.39 22.02
N ASP A 28 21.06 -40.47 21.00
CA ASP A 28 22.51 -40.29 21.04
C ASP A 28 22.97 -39.16 20.09
N LYS A 29 24.28 -38.90 20.02
CA LYS A 29 24.85 -37.79 19.24
C LYS A 29 24.48 -37.83 17.75
N VAL A 30 24.38 -39.01 17.15
CA VAL A 30 24.17 -39.20 15.71
C VAL A 30 22.68 -39.23 15.36
N ARG A 31 21.85 -39.81 16.25
CA ARG A 31 20.44 -40.14 15.95
C ARG A 31 19.42 -39.28 16.69
N ARG A 32 19.85 -38.34 17.54
CA ARG A 32 18.96 -37.44 18.32
C ARG A 32 17.92 -36.66 17.50
N ASN A 33 18.15 -36.45 16.20
CA ASN A 33 17.22 -35.72 15.33
C ASN A 33 16.18 -36.62 14.63
N TRP A 34 16.31 -37.95 14.73
CA TRP A 34 15.41 -38.91 14.03
C TRP A 34 14.00 -38.96 14.61
N CYS A 35 13.86 -38.74 15.91
CA CYS A 35 12.56 -38.76 16.59
C CYS A 35 12.42 -37.56 17.55
N PRO A 36 11.73 -36.49 17.12
CA PRO A 36 11.45 -35.34 17.97
C PRO A 36 10.71 -35.70 19.27
N SER A 37 9.75 -36.62 19.22
CA SER A 37 8.96 -37.05 20.38
C SER A 37 9.83 -37.69 21.47
N CYS A 38 10.69 -38.65 21.10
CA CYS A 38 11.59 -39.30 22.05
C CYS A 38 12.68 -38.35 22.56
N ARG A 39 13.18 -37.44 21.72
CA ARG A 39 14.13 -36.40 22.13
C ARG A 39 13.52 -35.48 23.19
N LEU A 40 12.33 -34.95 22.95
CA LEU A 40 11.62 -34.06 23.88
C LEU A 40 11.33 -34.76 25.20
N ARG A 41 10.89 -36.03 25.16
CA ARG A 41 10.66 -36.80 26.39
C ARG A 41 11.95 -36.99 27.20
N LYS A 42 13.08 -37.27 26.54
CA LYS A 42 14.37 -37.36 27.23
C LYS A 42 14.79 -36.02 27.83
N CYS A 43 14.48 -34.89 27.18
CA CYS A 43 14.65 -33.55 27.78
C CYS A 43 13.90 -33.42 29.12
N PHE A 44 12.65 -33.90 29.19
CA PHE A 44 11.89 -33.90 30.44
C PHE A 44 12.41 -34.91 31.49
N GLN A 45 12.84 -36.10 31.08
CA GLN A 45 13.45 -37.09 31.99
C GLN A 45 14.73 -36.56 32.64
N MET A 46 15.51 -35.77 31.91
CA MET A 46 16.70 -35.07 32.43
C MET A 46 16.38 -33.77 33.17
N GLN A 47 15.10 -33.54 33.51
CA GLN A 47 14.63 -32.36 34.26
C GLN A 47 14.98 -31.01 33.61
N MET A 48 14.99 -30.93 32.26
CA MET A 48 15.18 -29.66 31.58
C MET A 48 14.03 -28.70 31.94
N ASN A 49 14.38 -27.52 32.43
CA ASN A 49 13.41 -26.53 32.88
C ASN A 49 12.68 -25.89 31.68
N LYS A 50 11.40 -26.20 31.51
CA LYS A 50 10.55 -25.61 30.45
C LYS A 50 10.48 -24.07 30.56
N ASN A 51 10.60 -23.52 31.76
CA ASN A 51 10.51 -22.08 32.01
C ASN A 51 11.84 -21.36 31.72
N ALA A 52 12.92 -22.10 31.43
CA ALA A 52 14.19 -21.51 31.01
C ALA A 52 14.18 -21.09 29.53
N VAL A 53 13.15 -21.48 28.77
CA VAL A 53 12.96 -21.04 27.37
C VAL A 53 12.51 -19.58 27.39
N GLN A 54 13.41 -18.69 26.99
CA GLN A 54 13.08 -17.28 26.79
C GLN A 54 12.16 -17.14 25.57
N LYS A 55 11.25 -16.16 25.59
CA LYS A 55 10.57 -15.72 24.37
C LYS A 55 11.63 -15.40 23.32
N GLU A 56 11.32 -15.67 22.05
CA GLU A 56 12.18 -15.37 20.91
C GLU A 56 12.86 -14.02 21.12
N ARG A 57 14.20 -14.01 21.10
CA ARG A 57 14.93 -12.75 21.09
C ARG A 57 14.60 -12.12 19.75
N GLY A 58 14.07 -10.89 19.77
CA GLY A 58 13.74 -10.16 18.55
C GLY A 58 14.90 -10.18 17.55
N PRO A 59 14.63 -9.96 16.25
CA PRO A 59 15.61 -10.14 15.19
C PRO A 59 16.94 -9.46 15.54
N ARG A 60 18.05 -10.22 15.51
CA ARG A 60 19.41 -9.65 15.64
C ARG A 60 19.84 -9.00 14.32
N GLY A 61 18.97 -8.19 13.74
CA GLY A 61 19.20 -7.47 12.49
C GLY A 61 19.45 -5.99 12.74
N ASP A 62 20.15 -5.36 11.80
CA ASP A 62 20.36 -3.92 11.80
C ASP A 62 18.99 -3.20 11.78
N LYS A 63 18.67 -2.46 12.84
CA LYS A 63 17.37 -1.79 13.02
C LYS A 63 17.06 -0.84 11.87
N ARG A 64 18.08 -0.35 11.15
CA ARG A 64 17.92 0.52 9.98
C ARG A 64 17.24 -0.20 8.82
N LEU A 65 17.67 -1.42 8.49
CA LEU A 65 17.09 -2.19 7.39
C LEU A 65 15.63 -2.57 7.65
N LEU A 66 15.30 -2.93 8.90
CA LEU A 66 13.92 -3.24 9.30
C LEU A 66 13.01 -1.99 9.23
N THR A 67 13.56 -0.82 9.56
CA THR A 67 12.82 0.44 9.51
C THR A 67 12.61 0.89 8.06
N GLU A 68 13.64 0.82 7.23
CA GLU A 68 13.57 1.17 5.80
C GLU A 68 12.59 0.26 5.06
N TYR A 69 12.66 -1.05 5.29
CA TYR A 69 11.71 -2.02 4.75
C TYR A 69 10.26 -1.70 5.17
N SER A 70 10.02 -1.42 6.46
CA SER A 70 8.69 -1.03 6.94
C SER A 70 8.19 0.29 6.35
N THR A 71 9.07 1.26 6.08
CA THR A 71 8.67 2.52 5.44
C THR A 71 8.31 2.34 3.97
N VAL A 72 8.99 1.45 3.25
CA VAL A 72 8.68 1.13 1.85
C VAL A 72 7.33 0.43 1.76
N GLU A 73 7.08 -0.59 2.59
CA GLU A 73 5.79 -1.29 2.64
C GLU A 73 4.62 -0.31 2.89
N LYS A 74 4.77 0.61 3.85
CA LYS A 74 3.75 1.63 4.13
C LYS A 74 3.46 2.56 2.94
N ARG A 75 4.50 2.96 2.20
CA ARG A 75 4.31 3.81 1.00
C ARG A 75 3.53 3.06 -0.06
N GLU A 76 3.81 1.78 -0.25
CA GLU A 76 3.14 0.91 -1.22
C GLU A 76 1.67 0.63 -0.84
N GLU A 77 1.38 0.40 0.43
CA GLU A 77 0.02 0.24 0.94
C GLU A 77 -0.83 1.50 0.68
N ILE A 78 -0.29 2.68 1.01
CA ILE A 78 -0.95 3.97 0.78
C ILE A 78 -1.19 4.20 -0.71
N LEU A 79 -0.21 3.85 -1.56
CA LEU A 79 -0.34 3.95 -3.01
C LEU A 79 -1.42 3.01 -3.55
N ALA A 80 -1.42 1.75 -3.13
CA ALA A 80 -2.44 0.78 -3.53
C ALA A 80 -3.85 1.24 -3.16
N GLU A 81 -4.01 1.80 -1.96
CA GLU A 81 -5.27 2.42 -1.52
C GLU A 81 -5.67 3.62 -2.40
N ALA A 82 -4.74 4.52 -2.68
CA ALA A 82 -4.99 5.69 -3.53
C ALA A 82 -5.44 5.28 -4.94
N ILE A 83 -4.80 4.27 -5.53
CA ILE A 83 -5.14 3.76 -6.87
C ILE A 83 -6.50 3.08 -6.87
N ARG A 84 -6.78 2.20 -5.91
CA ARG A 84 -8.07 1.52 -5.81
C ARG A 84 -9.21 2.51 -5.59
N SER A 85 -9.07 3.42 -4.62
CA SER A 85 -10.04 4.49 -4.37
C SER A 85 -10.29 5.32 -5.63
N SER A 86 -9.24 5.63 -6.40
CA SER A 86 -9.40 6.35 -7.67
C SER A 86 -10.20 5.56 -8.69
N LEU A 87 -9.92 4.27 -8.86
CA LEU A 87 -10.61 3.39 -9.81
C LEU A 87 -12.09 3.20 -9.49
N ASP A 88 -12.46 3.22 -8.21
CA ASP A 88 -13.84 3.10 -7.75
C ASP A 88 -14.67 4.38 -7.97
N MET A 89 -14.05 5.48 -8.40
CA MET A 89 -14.78 6.72 -8.66
C MET A 89 -15.70 6.59 -9.86
N VAL A 90 -16.91 7.15 -9.73
CA VAL A 90 -17.93 7.16 -10.81
C VAL A 90 -17.37 7.74 -12.11
N LEU A 91 -16.54 8.78 -12.03
CA LEU A 91 -15.90 9.37 -13.21
C LEU A 91 -14.98 8.39 -13.95
N MET A 92 -14.35 7.45 -13.24
CA MET A 92 -13.51 6.44 -13.87
C MET A 92 -14.32 5.36 -14.57
N SER A 93 -15.59 5.14 -14.19
CA SER A 93 -16.44 4.11 -14.80
C SER A 93 -16.69 4.32 -16.31
N PHE A 94 -16.62 5.56 -16.79
CA PHE A 94 -16.80 5.94 -18.20
C PHE A 94 -15.57 5.72 -19.08
N LEU A 95 -14.43 5.33 -18.49
CA LEU A 95 -13.16 5.19 -19.19
C LEU A 95 -12.85 3.73 -19.53
N SER A 96 -12.21 3.52 -20.69
CA SER A 96 -11.65 2.21 -21.03
C SER A 96 -10.51 1.85 -20.06
N PRO A 97 -10.18 0.55 -19.87
CA PRO A 97 -9.03 0.16 -19.05
C PRO A 97 -7.72 0.84 -19.46
N ILE A 98 -7.52 1.06 -20.76
CA ILE A 98 -6.32 1.73 -21.28
C ILE A 98 -6.33 3.21 -20.92
N ASP A 99 -7.46 3.90 -21.05
CA ASP A 99 -7.55 5.31 -20.66
C ASP A 99 -7.39 5.49 -19.15
N LYS A 100 -7.96 4.59 -18.33
CA LYS A 100 -7.74 4.54 -16.88
C LYS A 100 -6.26 4.40 -16.55
N PHE A 101 -5.56 3.49 -17.22
CA PHE A 101 -4.12 3.29 -17.04
C PHE A 101 -3.34 4.58 -17.35
N VAL A 102 -3.55 5.17 -18.53
CA VAL A 102 -2.85 6.40 -18.94
C VAL A 102 -3.10 7.56 -17.97
N ILE A 103 -4.34 7.73 -17.52
CA ILE A 103 -4.72 8.80 -16.58
C ILE A 103 -4.06 8.57 -15.22
N LEU A 104 -4.18 7.36 -14.65
CA LEU A 104 -3.66 7.08 -13.32
C LEU A 104 -2.14 7.07 -13.29
N THR A 105 -1.47 6.50 -14.30
CA THR A 105 0.00 6.53 -14.35
C THR A 105 0.54 7.95 -14.46
N ARG A 106 -0.22 8.89 -15.03
CA ARG A 106 0.18 10.30 -15.10
C ARG A 106 -0.13 11.08 -13.83
N TYR A 107 -1.27 10.80 -13.18
CA TYR A 107 -1.80 11.65 -12.11
C TYR A 107 -1.88 10.97 -10.74
N TRP A 108 -1.32 9.77 -10.58
CA TRP A 108 -1.20 9.10 -9.28
C TRP A 108 -0.59 9.97 -8.16
N PRO A 109 0.38 10.90 -8.40
CA PRO A 109 0.95 11.70 -7.32
C PRO A 109 -0.09 12.53 -6.57
N VAL A 110 -1.13 13.00 -7.27
CA VAL A 110 -2.22 13.80 -6.70
C VAL A 110 -3.01 12.97 -5.69
N PHE A 111 -3.43 11.77 -6.09
CA PHE A 111 -4.21 10.87 -5.24
C PHE A 111 -3.36 10.33 -4.09
N TYR A 112 -2.12 9.96 -4.37
CA TYR A 112 -1.19 9.49 -3.36
C TYR A 112 -0.94 10.55 -2.29
N THR A 113 -0.71 11.81 -2.66
CA THR A 113 -0.50 12.91 -1.72
C THR A 113 -1.71 13.14 -0.80
N LEU A 114 -2.92 13.10 -1.35
CA LEU A 114 -4.14 13.15 -0.53
C LEU A 114 -4.18 11.98 0.46
N HIS A 115 -3.91 10.76 -0.01
CA HIS A 115 -3.88 9.57 0.84
C HIS A 115 -2.79 9.61 1.92
N CYS A 116 -1.60 10.17 1.64
CA CYS A 116 -0.59 10.44 2.65
C CYS A 116 -1.07 11.45 3.73
N THR A 117 -1.96 12.36 3.36
CA THR A 117 -2.52 13.35 4.30
C THR A 117 -3.46 12.70 5.30
N ILE A 118 -4.29 11.78 4.85
CA ILE A 118 -5.32 11.09 5.67
C ILE A 118 -4.81 9.78 6.31
N ALA A 119 -3.65 9.26 5.89
CA ALA A 119 -3.07 8.06 6.45
C ALA A 119 -2.86 8.19 7.97
N VAL A 120 -3.05 7.10 8.73
CA VAL A 120 -2.86 7.10 10.19
C VAL A 120 -1.46 7.59 10.55
N GLU A 121 -0.46 7.04 9.90
CA GLU A 121 0.94 7.47 9.98
C GLU A 121 1.36 8.06 8.63
N MET A 122 1.96 9.25 8.67
CA MET A 122 2.49 9.88 7.47
C MET A 122 3.79 9.18 7.05
N PRO A 123 3.92 8.71 5.79
CA PRO A 123 5.19 8.20 5.31
C PRO A 123 6.18 9.36 5.18
N LEU A 124 7.45 9.12 5.53
CA LEU A 124 8.52 10.06 5.21
C LEU A 124 8.70 10.04 3.69
N LEU A 125 8.55 11.17 3.00
CA LEU A 125 8.84 11.29 1.56
C LEU A 125 10.26 11.83 1.36
N ARG A 126 10.84 11.68 0.18
CA ARG A 126 12.15 12.26 -0.18
C ARG A 126 12.05 13.77 -0.39
N ASP A 127 10.97 14.25 -1.00
CA ASP A 127 10.80 15.69 -1.23
C ASP A 127 10.41 16.44 0.06
N PRO A 128 11.23 17.40 0.53
CA PRO A 128 10.98 18.09 1.79
C PRO A 128 9.80 19.07 1.72
N LYS A 129 9.52 19.68 0.55
CA LYS A 129 8.41 20.63 0.39
C LYS A 129 7.07 19.90 0.46
N LEU A 130 7.00 18.73 -0.17
CA LEU A 130 5.83 17.86 -0.13
C LEU A 130 5.57 17.37 1.29
N ASN A 131 6.63 16.96 2.01
CA ASN A 131 6.52 16.63 3.43
C ASN A 131 5.97 17.80 4.25
N GLU A 132 6.51 19.01 4.08
CA GLU A 132 6.05 20.20 4.79
C GLU A 132 4.59 20.52 4.48
N MET A 133 4.19 20.44 3.22
CA MET A 133 2.81 20.67 2.79
C MET A 133 1.84 19.69 3.47
N ILE A 134 2.14 18.39 3.41
CA ILE A 134 1.30 17.35 4.03
C ILE A 134 1.26 17.53 5.55
N GLN A 135 2.39 17.80 6.20
CA GLN A 135 2.45 18.03 7.64
C GLN A 135 1.67 19.29 8.06
N SER A 136 1.75 20.37 7.26
CA SER A 136 0.96 21.58 7.47
C SER A 136 -0.54 21.30 7.41
N ALA A 137 -0.98 20.53 6.41
CA ALA A 137 -2.37 20.10 6.31
C ALA A 137 -2.79 19.21 7.50
N ARG A 138 -1.97 18.24 7.88
CA ARG A 138 -2.26 17.33 9.01
C ARG A 138 -2.34 18.02 10.37
N ARG A 139 -1.73 19.20 10.54
CA ARG A 139 -1.91 20.05 11.73
C ARG A 139 -3.33 20.64 11.82
N ASN A 140 -4.02 20.79 10.69
CA ASN A 140 -5.41 21.16 10.66
C ASN A 140 -6.29 19.92 10.94
N LEU A 141 -7.02 19.94 12.06
CA LEU A 141 -7.92 18.85 12.47
C LEU A 141 -8.95 18.49 11.41
N CYS A 142 -9.33 19.43 10.53
CA CYS A 142 -10.21 19.16 9.40
C CYS A 142 -9.59 18.16 8.44
N MET A 143 -8.40 18.46 7.93
CA MET A 143 -7.75 17.69 6.87
C MET A 143 -7.25 16.34 7.35
N LYS A 144 -6.91 16.23 8.65
CA LYS A 144 -6.54 14.95 9.26
C LYS A 144 -7.73 13.99 9.39
N ASN A 145 -8.94 14.53 9.54
CA ASN A 145 -10.15 13.76 9.84
C ASN A 145 -11.20 13.98 8.74
N LEU A 146 -10.84 13.70 7.49
CA LEU A 146 -11.82 13.65 6.41
C LEU A 146 -12.61 12.34 6.50
N ASP A 147 -13.93 12.43 6.33
CA ASP A 147 -14.73 11.21 6.19
C ASP A 147 -14.64 10.63 4.76
N SER A 148 -15.21 9.45 4.56
CA SER A 148 -15.15 8.77 3.26
C SER A 148 -15.82 9.54 2.13
N GLU A 149 -16.87 10.31 2.42
CA GLU A 149 -17.61 11.08 1.42
C GLU A 149 -16.86 12.35 1.03
N GLU A 150 -16.21 13.02 1.98
CA GLU A 150 -15.31 14.15 1.73
C GLU A 150 -14.11 13.73 0.87
N ILE A 151 -13.51 12.58 1.17
CA ILE A 151 -12.42 12.01 0.36
C ILE A 151 -12.91 11.74 -1.06
N ARG A 152 -14.05 11.06 -1.20
CA ARG A 152 -14.66 10.74 -2.50
C ARG A 152 -14.93 11.99 -3.34
N LEU A 153 -15.56 13.01 -2.73
CA LEU A 153 -15.88 14.27 -3.39
C LEU A 153 -14.63 15.07 -3.74
N ALA A 154 -13.61 15.08 -2.87
CA ALA A 154 -12.32 15.72 -3.13
C ALA A 154 -11.57 15.07 -4.30
N MET A 155 -11.56 13.73 -4.37
CA MET A 155 -10.97 13.00 -5.50
C MET A 155 -11.72 13.23 -6.81
N CYS A 156 -13.07 13.24 -6.77
CA CYS A 156 -13.88 13.58 -7.93
C CYS A 156 -13.62 15.02 -8.41
N TYR A 157 -13.52 15.98 -7.48
CA TYR A 157 -13.13 17.35 -7.79
C TYR A 157 -11.75 17.43 -8.47
N ALA A 158 -10.75 16.70 -7.95
CA ALA A 158 -9.43 16.63 -8.56
C ALA A 158 -9.48 16.04 -9.98
N LEU A 159 -10.24 14.96 -10.21
CA LEU A 159 -10.45 14.39 -11.55
C LEU A 159 -11.08 15.41 -12.51
N CYS A 160 -12.05 16.21 -12.05
CA CYS A 160 -12.63 17.29 -12.87
C CYS A 160 -11.58 18.32 -13.29
N ARG A 161 -10.72 18.74 -12.35
CA ARG A 161 -9.62 19.69 -12.60
C ARG A 161 -8.59 19.12 -13.58
N LEU A 162 -8.23 17.85 -13.42
CA LEU A 162 -7.33 17.13 -14.34
C LEU A 162 -7.94 16.96 -15.74
N GLY A 163 -9.27 16.84 -15.84
CA GLY A 163 -10.02 16.78 -17.09
C GLY A 163 -9.79 17.99 -18.01
N ARG A 164 -9.50 19.17 -17.45
CA ARG A 164 -9.14 20.37 -18.25
C ARG A 164 -7.84 20.20 -19.04
N LYS A 165 -6.97 19.27 -18.62
CA LYS A 165 -5.64 19.02 -19.20
C LYS A 165 -5.56 17.68 -19.95
N ASN A 166 -6.61 16.86 -19.89
CA ASN A 166 -6.62 15.53 -20.49
C ASN A 166 -7.89 15.34 -21.32
N ALA A 167 -7.73 15.18 -22.64
CA ALA A 167 -8.84 15.04 -23.57
C ALA A 167 -9.78 13.86 -23.24
N LYS A 168 -9.25 12.74 -22.72
CA LYS A 168 -10.04 11.56 -22.34
C LYS A 168 -10.90 11.80 -21.10
N LEU A 169 -10.45 12.67 -20.20
CA LEU A 169 -11.14 13.03 -18.96
C LEU A 169 -11.90 14.38 -19.10
N ASN A 170 -11.96 14.96 -20.29
CA ASN A 170 -12.54 16.30 -20.51
C ASN A 170 -14.01 16.38 -20.08
N PHE A 171 -14.80 15.31 -20.27
CA PHE A 171 -16.19 15.25 -19.82
C PHE A 171 -16.34 15.56 -18.31
N ALA A 172 -15.37 15.15 -17.48
CA ALA A 172 -15.39 15.38 -16.04
C ALA A 172 -15.26 16.87 -15.69
N SER A 173 -14.58 17.67 -16.51
CA SER A 173 -14.39 19.11 -16.24
C SER A 173 -15.72 19.86 -16.11
N THR A 174 -16.75 19.42 -16.83
CA THR A 174 -18.10 20.00 -16.79
C THR A 174 -18.82 19.76 -15.46
N LEU A 175 -18.40 18.75 -14.70
CA LEU A 175 -19.01 18.32 -13.44
C LEU A 175 -18.38 18.99 -12.21
N GLU A 176 -17.39 19.86 -12.39
CA GLU A 176 -16.66 20.48 -11.28
C GLU A 176 -17.58 21.22 -10.30
N ASN A 177 -18.50 22.03 -10.83
CA ASN A 177 -19.45 22.79 -10.01
C ASN A 177 -20.40 21.87 -9.24
N ILE A 178 -20.73 20.71 -9.81
CA ILE A 178 -21.59 19.71 -9.17
C ILE A 178 -20.87 19.10 -7.97
N TYR A 179 -19.61 18.68 -8.11
CA TYR A 179 -18.86 18.13 -6.99
C TYR A 179 -18.54 19.17 -5.92
N ARG A 180 -18.26 20.42 -6.30
CA ARG A 180 -18.14 21.54 -5.35
C ARG A 180 -19.42 21.74 -4.56
N PHE A 181 -20.57 21.76 -5.23
CA PHE A 181 -21.87 21.90 -4.59
C PHE A 181 -22.13 20.76 -3.59
N TRP A 182 -21.90 19.50 -3.98
CA TRP A 182 -22.11 18.36 -3.10
C TRP A 182 -21.17 18.36 -1.91
N LEU A 183 -19.91 18.78 -2.07
CA LEU A 183 -18.97 18.94 -0.97
C LEU A 183 -19.44 20.01 0.02
N THR A 184 -19.82 21.20 -0.47
CA THR A 184 -20.39 22.25 0.37
C THR A 184 -21.64 21.76 1.11
N ARG A 185 -22.54 21.04 0.40
CA ARG A 185 -23.77 20.51 0.99
C ARG A 185 -23.47 19.47 2.07
N HIS A 186 -22.58 18.52 1.80
CA HIS A 186 -22.13 17.50 2.76
C HIS A 186 -21.56 18.14 4.02
N CYS A 187 -20.58 19.04 3.86
CA CYS A 187 -19.97 19.74 4.99
C CYS A 187 -21.01 20.54 5.80
N SER A 188 -21.97 21.20 5.14
CA SER A 188 -23.02 21.97 5.83
C SER A 188 -23.96 21.11 6.68
N ILE A 189 -24.24 19.87 6.24
CA ILE A 189 -25.18 18.97 6.92
C ILE A 189 -24.47 18.22 8.06
N PHE A 190 -23.31 17.63 7.78
CA PHE A 190 -22.65 16.71 8.70
C PHE A 190 -21.60 17.38 9.60
N PHE A 191 -21.12 18.58 9.21
CA PHE A 191 -20.12 19.34 9.97
C PHE A 191 -20.53 20.81 10.17
N PRO A 192 -21.73 21.10 10.70
CA PRO A 192 -22.27 22.47 10.79
C PRO A 192 -21.41 23.42 11.63
N ASN A 193 -20.63 22.90 12.58
CA ASN A 193 -19.75 23.69 13.44
C ASN A 193 -18.38 23.99 12.80
N SER A 194 -18.03 23.35 11.68
CA SER A 194 -16.76 23.55 10.99
C SER A 194 -16.93 24.53 9.83
N GLN A 195 -16.80 25.81 10.13
CA GLN A 195 -17.01 26.86 9.13
C GLN A 195 -15.96 26.77 8.00
N ASN A 196 -16.40 26.91 6.74
CA ASN A 196 -15.55 26.85 5.53
C ASN A 196 -14.79 25.52 5.32
N ARG A 197 -15.24 24.41 5.93
CA ARG A 197 -14.61 23.09 5.79
C ARG A 197 -14.44 22.66 4.33
N ASP A 198 -15.48 22.85 3.53
CA ASP A 198 -15.50 22.61 2.09
C ASP A 198 -14.43 23.41 1.34
N LYS A 199 -14.30 24.72 1.66
CA LYS A 199 -13.29 25.59 1.04
C LYS A 199 -11.87 25.16 1.42
N LEU A 200 -11.64 24.73 2.66
CA LEU A 200 -10.34 24.21 3.09
C LEU A 200 -9.94 22.98 2.28
N ILE A 201 -10.86 22.03 2.10
CA ILE A 201 -10.64 20.82 1.30
C ILE A 201 -10.32 21.19 -0.15
N VAL A 202 -11.14 22.03 -0.78
CA VAL A 202 -10.93 22.49 -2.15
C VAL A 202 -9.58 23.17 -2.31
N ASN A 203 -9.25 24.12 -1.43
CA ASN A 203 -7.99 24.86 -1.52
C ASN A 203 -6.82 23.91 -1.40
N TYR A 204 -6.87 22.96 -0.46
CA TYR A 204 -5.83 21.96 -0.30
C TYR A 204 -5.67 21.08 -1.55
N MET A 205 -6.77 20.65 -2.17
CA MET A 205 -6.71 19.91 -3.43
C MET A 205 -6.09 20.73 -4.56
N ASP A 206 -6.41 22.02 -4.66
CA ASP A 206 -5.79 22.91 -5.63
C ASP A 206 -4.27 23.08 -5.36
N HIS A 207 -3.87 23.13 -4.09
CA HIS A 207 -2.45 23.13 -3.70
C HIS A 207 -1.75 21.82 -4.10
N ILE A 208 -2.36 20.65 -3.83
CA ILE A 208 -1.81 19.35 -4.25
C ILE A 208 -1.62 19.32 -5.77
N LEU A 209 -2.65 19.68 -6.54
CA LEU A 209 -2.60 19.69 -8.00
C LEU A 209 -1.44 20.54 -8.52
N LEU A 210 -1.25 21.74 -7.95
CA LEU A 210 -0.16 22.63 -8.33
C LEU A 210 1.22 22.05 -7.97
N GLN A 211 1.38 21.47 -6.79
CA GLN A 211 2.67 20.90 -6.36
C GLN A 211 3.05 19.67 -7.17
N CYS A 212 2.11 18.77 -7.45
CA CYS A 212 2.35 17.57 -8.24
C CYS A 212 2.68 17.87 -9.72
N GLU A 213 2.44 19.09 -10.21
CA GLU A 213 2.91 19.52 -11.54
C GLU A 213 4.38 19.94 -11.54
N GLN A 214 4.94 20.29 -10.38
CA GLN A 214 6.28 20.85 -10.24
C GLN A 214 7.31 19.81 -9.76
N ILE A 215 6.85 18.69 -9.20
CA ILE A 215 7.68 17.68 -8.54
C ILE A 215 7.42 16.32 -9.20
N SER A 216 8.48 15.57 -9.50
CA SER A 216 8.37 14.13 -9.80
C SER A 216 8.46 13.33 -8.52
N MET A 217 7.56 12.34 -8.38
CA MET A 217 7.57 11.38 -7.28
C MET A 217 8.04 9.99 -7.74
N ASP A 218 8.64 9.88 -8.93
CA ASP A 218 9.05 8.59 -9.51
C ASP A 218 10.12 7.89 -8.66
N ASP A 219 11.04 8.67 -8.08
CA ASP A 219 12.12 8.17 -7.23
C ASP A 219 11.66 7.72 -5.83
N GLU A 220 10.38 7.92 -5.48
CA GLU A 220 9.83 7.48 -4.19
C GLU A 220 9.63 5.97 -4.11
N PHE A 221 9.54 5.31 -5.26
CA PHE A 221 9.25 3.89 -5.40
C PHE A 221 10.39 3.18 -6.14
N THR A 222 10.51 1.88 -5.90
CA THR A 222 11.49 1.06 -6.62
C THR A 222 10.93 0.68 -8.01
N PRO A 223 11.77 0.34 -9.00
CA PRO A 223 11.29 -0.13 -10.30
C PRO A 223 10.35 -1.34 -10.22
N SER A 224 10.49 -2.19 -9.20
CA SER A 224 9.60 -3.34 -8.96
C SER A 224 8.25 -2.98 -8.33
N THR A 225 8.15 -1.81 -7.71
CA THR A 225 6.95 -1.32 -7.01
C THR A 225 6.47 0.01 -7.62
N TYR A 226 6.86 0.24 -8.86
CA TYR A 226 6.58 1.47 -9.56
C TYR A 226 5.06 1.61 -9.75
N PRO A 227 4.47 2.80 -9.56
CA PRO A 227 3.02 3.01 -9.63
C PRO A 227 2.37 2.43 -10.88
N ALA A 228 3.04 2.47 -12.03
CA ALA A 228 2.51 1.90 -13.27
C ALA A 228 2.26 0.39 -13.16
N ASP A 229 3.10 -0.37 -12.45
CA ASP A 229 2.96 -1.82 -12.32
C ASP A 229 1.81 -2.18 -11.39
N ILE A 230 1.64 -1.42 -10.30
CA ILE A 230 0.50 -1.54 -9.38
C ILE A 230 -0.81 -1.26 -10.14
N ILE A 231 -0.88 -0.15 -10.89
CA ILE A 231 -2.06 0.22 -11.68
C ILE A 231 -2.36 -0.87 -12.74
N ARG A 232 -1.33 -1.39 -13.41
CA ARG A 232 -1.48 -2.45 -14.41
C ARG A 232 -2.12 -3.71 -13.80
N THR A 233 -1.68 -4.07 -12.60
CA THR A 233 -2.19 -5.22 -11.84
C THR A 233 -3.67 -5.01 -11.51
N PHE A 234 -4.06 -3.85 -10.98
CA PHE A 234 -5.46 -3.55 -10.69
C PHE A 234 -6.37 -3.57 -11.93
N LEU A 235 -5.84 -3.19 -13.09
CA LEU A 235 -6.60 -3.14 -14.34
C LEU A 235 -6.57 -4.44 -15.16
N ASN A 236 -5.85 -5.48 -14.70
CA ASN A 236 -5.66 -6.74 -15.42
C ASN A 236 -5.13 -6.55 -16.86
N ILE A 237 -4.24 -5.59 -17.08
CA ILE A 237 -3.66 -5.32 -18.41
C ILE A 237 -2.42 -6.20 -18.63
N ASN A 238 -2.41 -7.02 -19.67
CA ASN A 238 -1.28 -7.91 -19.98
C ASN A 238 -0.04 -7.13 -20.49
N LEU A 239 1.16 -7.56 -20.08
CA LEU A 239 2.47 -7.01 -20.47
C LEU A 239 2.74 -7.02 -21.99
N ASN A 240 2.00 -7.83 -22.74
CA ASN A 240 2.21 -8.05 -24.18
C ASN A 240 1.35 -7.16 -25.08
N THR A 241 0.58 -6.22 -24.53
CA THR A 241 -0.22 -5.29 -25.32
C THR A 241 0.64 -4.06 -25.62
N PRO A 242 1.14 -3.86 -26.86
CA PRO A 242 1.92 -2.68 -27.19
C PRO A 242 1.03 -1.45 -27.02
N LEU A 243 1.35 -0.60 -26.04
CA LEU A 243 0.82 0.74 -25.95
C LEU A 243 1.35 1.49 -27.16
N GLN A 244 0.49 1.76 -28.15
CA GLN A 244 0.86 2.60 -29.28
C GLN A 244 1.21 4.00 -28.74
N THR A 245 2.51 4.26 -28.61
CA THR A 245 3.06 5.60 -28.50
C THR A 245 2.80 6.32 -29.81
N SER A 246 1.66 6.99 -29.89
CA SER A 246 1.47 8.02 -30.90
C SER A 246 2.34 9.22 -30.54
N THR A 247 3.52 9.24 -31.16
CA THR A 247 4.26 10.42 -31.63
C THR A 247 3.86 11.76 -31.01
N LEU A 248 4.60 12.17 -29.97
CA LEU A 248 4.91 13.57 -29.70
C LEU A 248 6.43 13.69 -29.51
N THR A 249 7.15 13.54 -30.61
CA THR A 249 8.49 14.12 -30.78
C THR A 249 8.35 15.45 -31.51
N SER A 250 9.16 16.43 -31.08
CA SER A 250 9.26 17.82 -31.58
C SER A 250 8.18 18.75 -31.01
N THR A 251 8.45 19.78 -30.22
CA THR A 251 9.57 20.74 -30.22
C THR A 251 9.67 21.39 -28.83
N TYR A 252 10.81 21.27 -28.13
CA TYR A 252 11.32 22.30 -27.19
C TYR A 252 12.80 22.00 -26.92
N ARG A 253 13.66 22.53 -27.79
CA ARG A 253 15.04 22.91 -27.47
C ARG A 253 15.47 23.94 -28.52
N SER A 254 15.77 25.14 -28.02
CA SER A 254 16.49 26.24 -28.68
C SER A 254 15.78 26.94 -29.84
#